data_AF-A0A355BDD2-F1
#
_entry.id   AF-A0A355BDD2-F1
#
_cell.length_a   1.000
_cell.length_b   1.000
_cell.length_c   1.000
_cell.angle_alpha   90.00
_cell.angle_beta   90.00
_cell.angle_gamma   90.00
#
_symmetry.space_group_name_H-M   'P 1'
#
loop_
_entity.id
_entity.type
_entity.pdbx_description
1 polymer ?
#
loop_
_entity_poly.entity_id
_entity_poly.type
_entity_poly.pdbx_seq_one_letter_code
_entity_poly.pdbx_strand_id
1 'polypeptide(L)'
;MGLQWQNMRFTFTEANLLPDDHSVNRDYQSFLNKFGEEGNLIVVGFKDSAIFSVKNLNAWEAFIDDIKKDKAVDLTLSIENLQILAKDTVAEKFKLVPFLNKKPYSTAYIKEKQQEFFNNLPFYEGILFNKENGAVRFAIYMDKKIVNTAARKEFVFK
;
A
#
# COMPACT_ATOMS: atom_id res chain seq x y z
N MET A 1 -42.80 4.97 20.50
CA MET A 1 -41.77 4.48 19.55
C MET A 1 -40.59 5.44 19.36
N GLY A 2 -40.63 6.72 19.77
CA GLY A 2 -39.51 7.68 19.59
C GLY A 2 -38.28 7.50 20.50
N LEU A 3 -38.43 6.90 21.69
CA LEU A 3 -37.34 6.74 22.66
C LEU A 3 -36.28 5.69 22.28
N GLN A 4 -36.52 4.87 21.26
CA GLN A 4 -35.57 3.83 20.84
C GLN A 4 -34.49 4.36 19.89
N TRP A 5 -34.61 5.59 19.39
CA TRP A 5 -33.66 6.20 18.46
C TRP A 5 -32.25 6.35 19.05
N GLN A 6 -32.14 6.56 20.37
CA GLN A 6 -30.85 6.63 21.08
C GLN A 6 -30.05 5.31 21.04
N ASN A 7 -30.73 4.18 20.80
CA ASN A 7 -30.12 2.85 20.71
C ASN A 7 -29.67 2.50 19.29
N MET A 8 -29.92 3.35 18.30
CA MET A 8 -29.42 3.13 16.95
C MET A 8 -27.89 3.13 16.94
N ARG A 9 -27.33 2.17 16.21
CA ARG A 9 -25.89 2.02 15.97
C ARG A 9 -25.70 1.78 14.48
N PHE A 10 -24.73 2.48 13.91
CA PHE A 10 -24.27 2.20 12.54
C PHE A 10 -23.11 1.22 12.63
N THR A 11 -23.17 0.17 11.81
CA THR A 11 -22.03 -0.72 11.59
C THR A 11 -21.34 -0.33 10.28
N PHE A 12 -20.02 -0.42 10.28
CA PHE A 12 -19.16 -0.19 9.11
C PHE A 12 -18.40 -1.45 8.70
N THR A 13 -18.69 -2.59 9.34
CA THR A 13 -18.17 -3.90 8.96
C THR A 13 -19.17 -4.59 8.04
N GLU A 14 -18.67 -5.50 7.19
CA GLU A 14 -19.56 -6.42 6.47
C GLU A 14 -20.38 -7.24 7.47
N ALA A 15 -21.64 -7.52 7.10
CA ALA A 15 -22.55 -8.24 7.97
C ALA A 15 -22.17 -9.72 8.01
N ASN A 16 -21.91 -10.25 9.21
CA ASN A 16 -21.78 -11.68 9.38
C ASN A 16 -23.14 -12.35 9.21
N LEU A 17 -23.26 -13.27 8.26
CA LEU A 17 -24.51 -13.98 7.96
C LEU A 17 -24.74 -15.19 8.87
N LEU A 18 -23.74 -15.60 9.65
CA LEU A 18 -23.79 -16.75 10.53
C LEU A 18 -23.84 -16.32 12.01
N PRO A 19 -24.53 -17.08 12.89
CA PRO A 19 -24.51 -16.84 14.34
C PRO A 19 -23.09 -16.83 14.92
N ASP A 20 -22.81 -15.98 15.91
CA ASP A 20 -21.46 -15.81 16.47
C ASP A 20 -20.84 -17.11 17.02
N ASP A 21 -21.67 -18.04 17.50
CA ASP A 21 -21.27 -19.33 18.04
C ASP A 21 -21.13 -20.45 16.97
N HIS A 22 -21.36 -20.13 15.70
CA HIS A 22 -21.16 -21.06 14.59
C HIS A 22 -19.68 -21.46 14.48
N SER A 23 -19.40 -22.72 14.17
CA SER A 23 -18.02 -23.25 14.11
C SER A 23 -17.11 -22.45 13.17
N VAL A 24 -17.64 -22.09 11.99
CA VAL A 24 -16.94 -21.27 11.00
C VAL A 24 -16.53 -19.90 11.56
N ASN A 25 -17.37 -19.27 12.39
CA ASN A 25 -17.04 -17.99 13.01
C ASN A 25 -15.91 -18.14 14.03
N ARG A 26 -15.90 -19.22 14.82
CA ARG A 26 -14.78 -19.52 15.73
C ARG A 26 -13.47 -19.73 14.99
N ASP A 27 -13.50 -20.46 13.87
CA ASP A 27 -12.32 -20.70 13.03
C ASP A 27 -11.81 -19.41 12.39
N TYR A 28 -12.72 -18.58 11.87
CA TYR A 28 -12.39 -17.26 11.31
C TYR A 28 -11.78 -16.33 12.36
N GLN A 29 -12.35 -16.25 13.57
CA GLN A 29 -11.79 -15.46 14.66
C GLN A 29 -10.41 -15.99 15.10
N SER A 30 -10.21 -17.31 15.12
CA SER A 30 -8.90 -17.92 15.38
C SER A 30 -7.86 -17.55 14.31
N PHE A 31 -8.26 -17.52 13.05
CA PHE A 31 -7.43 -17.04 11.94
C PHE A 31 -7.06 -15.57 12.11
N LEU A 32 -8.05 -14.69 12.32
CA LEU A 32 -7.81 -13.25 12.53
C LEU A 32 -6.91 -12.97 13.73
N ASN A 33 -7.05 -13.73 14.83
CA ASN A 33 -6.18 -13.56 16.00
C ASN A 33 -4.72 -13.96 15.71
N LYS A 34 -4.49 -14.92 14.82
CA LYS A 34 -3.14 -15.39 14.47
C LYS A 34 -2.47 -14.55 13.39
N PHE A 35 -3.23 -14.16 12.36
CA PHE A 35 -2.70 -13.54 11.15
C PHE A 35 -3.08 -12.07 11.00
N GLY A 36 -4.07 -11.60 11.75
CA GLY A 36 -4.67 -10.28 11.60
C GLY A 36 -5.65 -10.20 10.45
N GLU A 37 -6.26 -9.02 10.32
CA GLU A 37 -7.14 -8.67 9.20
C GLU A 37 -6.37 -7.74 8.23
N GLU A 38 -6.32 -8.09 6.95
CA GLU A 38 -5.68 -7.29 5.88
C GLU A 38 -6.69 -6.43 5.09
N GLY A 39 -7.73 -5.91 5.77
CA GLY A 39 -8.72 -5.00 5.17
C GLY A 39 -8.22 -3.54 5.01
N ASN A 40 -6.98 -3.26 5.42
CA ASN A 40 -6.42 -1.91 5.50
C ASN A 40 -5.55 -1.51 4.29
N LEU A 41 -5.41 -2.38 3.28
CA LEU A 41 -4.60 -2.12 2.10
C LEU A 41 -5.45 -1.54 0.95
N ILE A 42 -5.07 -0.35 0.47
CA ILE A 42 -5.57 0.21 -0.79
C ILE A 42 -4.48 0.02 -1.83
N VAL A 43 -4.81 -0.70 -2.91
CA VAL A 43 -3.93 -0.84 -4.08
C VAL A 43 -4.47 0.03 -5.18
N VAL A 44 -3.59 0.85 -5.75
CA VAL A 44 -3.93 1.64 -6.92
C VAL A 44 -2.94 1.28 -8.01
N GLY A 45 -3.48 0.94 -9.17
CA GLY A 45 -2.72 0.51 -10.33
C GLY A 45 -2.93 1.45 -11.50
N PHE A 46 -1.87 1.72 -12.25
CA PHE A 46 -1.94 2.44 -13.50
C PHE A 46 -1.09 1.74 -14.56
N LYS A 47 -1.52 1.90 -15.81
CA LYS A 47 -0.83 1.36 -16.98
C LYS A 47 -0.50 2.51 -17.91
N ASP A 48 0.58 3.20 -17.57
CA ASP A 48 1.09 4.32 -18.35
C ASP A 48 2.62 4.34 -18.29
N SER A 49 3.26 4.26 -19.46
CA SER A 49 4.72 4.33 -19.57
C SER A 49 5.26 5.72 -19.25
N ALA A 50 4.44 6.76 -19.32
CA ALA A 50 4.82 8.14 -19.01
C ALA A 50 5.20 8.35 -17.55
N ILE A 51 4.84 7.43 -16.63
CA ILE A 51 5.26 7.51 -15.23
C ILE A 51 6.78 7.61 -15.10
N PHE A 52 7.55 6.94 -15.97
CA PHE A 52 9.01 6.96 -15.97
C PHE A 52 9.59 8.17 -16.72
N SER A 53 9.05 9.35 -16.43
CA SER A 53 9.62 10.64 -16.82
C SER A 53 10.00 11.43 -15.58
N VAL A 54 11.01 12.29 -15.68
CA VAL A 54 11.46 13.12 -14.56
C VAL A 54 10.31 13.96 -13.99
N LYS A 55 9.48 14.53 -14.88
CA LYS A 55 8.31 15.33 -14.49
C LYS A 55 7.30 14.48 -13.70
N ASN A 56 6.92 13.32 -14.23
CA ASN A 56 5.86 12.52 -13.62
C ASN A 56 6.33 11.83 -12.34
N LEU A 57 7.58 11.40 -12.23
CA LEU A 57 8.12 10.88 -10.97
C LEU A 57 8.18 11.95 -9.88
N ASN A 58 8.60 13.18 -10.19
CA ASN A 58 8.58 14.26 -9.20
C ASN A 58 7.15 14.60 -8.76
N ALA A 59 6.19 14.63 -9.70
CA ALA A 59 4.78 14.83 -9.37
C ALA A 59 4.22 13.67 -8.54
N TRP A 60 4.64 12.45 -8.84
CA TRP A 60 4.29 11.23 -8.11
C TRP A 60 4.78 11.27 -6.67
N GLU A 61 6.04 11.64 -6.47
CA GLU A 61 6.62 11.83 -5.14
C GLU A 61 5.82 12.83 -4.30
N ALA A 62 5.49 13.99 -4.88
CA ALA A 62 4.68 15.00 -4.20
C ALA A 62 3.28 14.47 -3.82
N PHE A 63 2.63 13.75 -4.74
CA PHE A 63 1.33 13.13 -4.50
C PHE A 63 1.37 12.13 -3.34
N ILE A 64 2.35 11.22 -3.34
CA ILE A 64 2.50 10.23 -2.27
C ILE A 64 2.90 10.89 -0.95
N ASP A 65 3.75 11.91 -0.96
CA ASP A 65 4.13 12.65 0.24
C ASP A 65 2.94 13.36 0.90
N ASP A 66 1.95 13.80 0.13
CA ASP A 66 0.71 14.34 0.69
C ASP A 66 -0.17 13.25 1.31
N ILE A 67 -0.24 12.06 0.70
CA ILE A 67 -0.94 10.90 1.28
C ILE A 67 -0.28 10.47 2.60
N LYS A 68 1.05 10.38 2.65
CA LYS A 68 1.82 9.98 3.84
C LYS A 68 1.59 10.88 5.06
N LYS A 69 1.19 12.13 4.85
CA LYS A 69 0.91 13.09 5.95
C LYS A 69 -0.45 12.87 6.59
N ASP A 70 -1.34 12.12 5.95
CA ASP A 70 -2.67 11.87 6.49
C ASP A 70 -2.58 10.90 7.67
N LYS A 71 -3.30 11.22 8.76
CA LYS A 71 -3.32 10.38 9.98
C LYS A 71 -3.97 9.02 9.74
N ALA A 72 -4.75 8.90 8.67
CA ALA A 72 -5.35 7.66 8.23
C ALA A 72 -4.34 6.67 7.63
N VAL A 73 -3.10 7.10 7.33
CA VAL A 73 -2.09 6.30 6.61
C VAL A 73 -0.98 5.87 7.56
N ASP A 74 -0.77 4.56 7.67
CA ASP A 74 0.35 3.97 8.43
C ASP A 74 1.63 3.91 7.58
N LEU A 75 1.51 3.48 6.33
CA LEU A 75 2.64 3.27 5.42
C LEU A 75 2.19 3.36 3.97
N THR A 76 3.04 3.88 3.10
CA THR A 76 2.90 3.71 1.64
C THR A 76 4.04 2.85 1.12
N LEU A 77 3.80 2.10 0.05
CA LEU A 77 4.82 1.37 -0.68
C LEU A 77 4.67 1.68 -2.17
N SER A 78 5.67 2.36 -2.72
CA SER A 78 5.73 2.76 -4.13
C SER A 78 7.19 2.94 -4.56
N ILE A 79 7.42 3.32 -5.83
CA ILE A 79 8.76 3.34 -6.43
C ILE A 79 9.70 4.35 -5.74
N GLU A 80 9.17 5.43 -5.17
CA GLU A 80 9.95 6.51 -4.58
C GLU A 80 10.55 6.15 -3.22
N ASN A 81 9.85 5.34 -2.44
CA ASN A 81 10.31 4.89 -1.12
C ASN A 81 10.78 3.44 -1.11
N LEU A 82 10.80 2.80 -2.29
CA LEU A 82 11.25 1.43 -2.49
C LEU A 82 12.66 1.23 -1.96
N GLN A 83 12.84 0.17 -1.17
CA GLN A 83 14.14 -0.27 -0.67
C GLN A 83 14.63 -1.48 -1.44
N ILE A 84 15.92 -1.53 -1.74
CA ILE A 84 16.57 -2.69 -2.35
C ILE A 84 17.64 -3.25 -1.41
N LEU A 85 17.86 -4.55 -1.50
CA LEU A 85 18.88 -5.24 -0.72
C LEU A 85 20.24 -5.09 -1.41
N ALA A 86 21.14 -4.33 -0.82
CA ALA A 86 22.51 -4.17 -1.30
C ALA A 86 23.48 -5.00 -0.45
N LYS A 87 24.41 -5.69 -1.11
CA LYS A 87 25.50 -6.40 -0.43
C LYS A 87 26.54 -5.40 0.08
N ASP A 88 26.83 -5.43 1.36
CA ASP A 88 27.97 -4.76 1.97
C ASP A 88 29.12 -5.75 2.11
N THR A 89 30.10 -5.67 1.21
CA THR A 89 31.24 -6.60 1.18
C THR A 89 32.25 -6.33 2.28
N VAL A 90 32.26 -5.13 2.87
CA VAL A 90 33.20 -4.77 3.94
C VAL A 90 32.67 -5.27 5.28
N ALA A 91 31.37 -5.08 5.52
CA ALA A 91 30.72 -5.54 6.75
C ALA A 91 30.09 -6.95 6.63
N GLU A 92 30.33 -7.64 5.52
CA GLU A 92 29.82 -8.99 5.20
C GLU A 92 28.31 -9.17 5.47
N LYS A 93 27.51 -8.13 5.21
CA LYS A 93 26.09 -8.11 5.53
C LYS A 93 25.27 -7.51 4.41
N PHE A 94 23.97 -7.76 4.43
CA PHE A 94 23.05 -7.03 3.57
C PHE A 94 22.56 -5.76 4.25
N LYS A 95 22.38 -4.71 3.46
CA LYS A 95 21.78 -3.44 3.90
C LYS A 95 20.66 -3.05 2.95
N LEU A 96 19.62 -2.42 3.50
CA LEU A 96 18.58 -1.81 2.71
C LEU A 96 19.06 -0.43 2.26
N VAL A 97 18.91 -0.15 0.96
CA VAL A 97 19.23 1.16 0.39
C VAL A 97 18.06 1.64 -0.48
N PRO A 98 17.83 2.96 -0.58
CA PRO A 98 16.81 3.50 -1.46
C PRO A 98 17.04 3.08 -2.92
N PHE A 99 15.98 2.66 -3.60
CA PHE A 99 16.02 2.35 -5.02
C PHE A 99 16.34 3.58 -5.87
N LEU A 100 15.64 4.68 -5.60
CA LEU A 100 15.94 6.01 -6.13
C LEU A 100 16.89 6.74 -5.16
N ASN A 101 18.16 6.78 -5.52
CA ASN A 101 19.26 7.24 -4.66
C ASN A 101 20.04 8.45 -5.20
N LYS A 102 19.62 9.03 -6.33
CA LYS A 102 20.28 10.20 -6.94
C LYS A 102 19.26 11.29 -7.26
N LYS A 103 19.45 12.49 -6.71
CA LYS A 103 18.69 13.71 -7.07
C LYS A 103 19.66 14.81 -7.51
N PRO A 104 19.28 15.68 -8.47
CA PRO A 104 18.03 15.64 -9.25
C PRO A 104 18.01 14.49 -10.26
N TYR A 105 16.81 14.04 -10.66
CA TYR A 105 16.66 12.99 -11.65
C TYR A 105 17.03 13.47 -13.05
N SER A 106 17.81 12.66 -13.77
CA SER A 106 18.06 12.84 -15.19
C SER A 106 17.28 11.81 -16.00
N THR A 107 16.97 12.12 -17.26
CA THR A 107 16.28 11.18 -18.16
C THR A 107 17.05 9.86 -18.30
N ALA A 108 18.38 9.92 -18.37
CA ALA A 108 19.22 8.73 -18.45
C ALA A 108 19.09 7.86 -17.21
N TYR A 109 19.12 8.48 -16.02
CA TYR A 109 18.97 7.77 -14.74
C TYR A 109 17.59 7.12 -14.59
N ILE A 110 16.52 7.83 -14.96
CA ILE A 110 15.16 7.27 -14.90
C ILE A 110 14.97 6.09 -15.85
N LYS A 111 15.56 6.17 -17.05
CA LYS A 111 15.52 5.06 -18.01
C LYS A 111 16.28 3.82 -17.48
N GLU A 112 17.42 4.02 -16.85
CA GLU A 112 18.17 2.96 -16.16
C GLU A 112 17.31 2.33 -15.04
N LYS A 113 16.72 3.16 -14.18
CA LYS A 113 15.87 2.70 -13.08
C LYS A 113 14.60 2.01 -13.56
N GLN A 114 13.99 2.45 -14.66
CA GLN A 114 12.86 1.75 -15.25
C GLN A 114 13.24 0.32 -15.65
N GLN A 115 14.40 0.13 -16.31
CA GLN A 115 14.87 -1.20 -16.69
C GLN A 115 15.19 -2.07 -15.46
N GLU A 116 15.85 -1.49 -14.46
CA GLU A 116 16.15 -2.17 -13.20
C GLU A 116 14.86 -2.60 -12.47
N PHE A 117 13.86 -1.71 -12.43
CA PHE A 117 12.58 -1.95 -11.77
C PHE A 117 11.85 -3.15 -12.36
N PHE A 118 11.75 -3.23 -13.69
CA PHE A 118 11.05 -4.33 -14.35
C PHE A 118 11.86 -5.62 -14.50
N ASN A 119 13.19 -5.59 -14.47
CA ASN A 119 13.99 -6.77 -14.80
C ASN A 119 14.78 -7.33 -13.62
N ASN A 120 15.22 -6.49 -12.68
CA ASN A 120 16.17 -6.86 -11.64
C ASN A 120 15.53 -6.97 -10.24
N LEU A 121 14.22 -6.70 -10.13
CA LEU A 121 13.47 -6.71 -8.88
C LEU A 121 12.35 -7.77 -8.86
N PRO A 122 12.66 -9.07 -9.02
CA PRO A 122 11.64 -10.12 -9.08
C PRO A 122 10.82 -10.27 -7.80
N PHE A 123 11.36 -9.87 -6.64
CA PHE A 123 10.61 -9.86 -5.38
C PHE A 123 9.38 -8.93 -5.40
N TYR A 124 9.46 -7.85 -6.18
CA TYR A 124 8.40 -6.85 -6.28
C TYR A 124 7.44 -7.12 -7.46
N GLU A 125 7.71 -8.15 -8.27
CA GLU A 125 6.82 -8.58 -9.34
C GLU A 125 5.53 -9.19 -8.76
N GLY A 126 4.38 -8.81 -9.32
CA GLY A 126 3.06 -9.17 -8.79
C GLY A 126 2.60 -8.31 -7.61
N ILE A 127 3.51 -7.59 -6.95
CA ILE A 127 3.21 -6.67 -5.85
C ILE A 127 3.13 -5.23 -6.36
N LEU A 128 4.25 -4.71 -6.88
CA LEU A 128 4.38 -3.31 -7.33
C LEU A 128 4.37 -3.16 -8.84
N PHE A 129 4.58 -4.24 -9.59
CA PHE A 129 4.47 -4.18 -11.04
C PHE A 129 4.12 -5.55 -11.63
N ASN A 130 3.65 -5.53 -12.87
CA ASN A 130 3.45 -6.73 -13.67
C ASN A 130 4.26 -6.59 -14.96
N LYS A 131 5.18 -7.54 -15.21
CA LYS A 131 6.06 -7.50 -16.38
C LYS A 131 5.33 -7.76 -17.69
N GLU A 132 4.30 -8.62 -17.65
CA GLU A 132 3.54 -9.03 -18.85
C GLU A 132 2.77 -7.86 -19.47
N ASN A 133 2.15 -7.02 -18.65
CA ASN A 133 1.28 -5.94 -19.10
C ASN A 133 1.82 -4.53 -18.80
N GLY A 134 2.96 -4.42 -18.11
CA GLY A 134 3.62 -3.15 -17.78
C GLY A 134 2.89 -2.30 -16.74
N ALA A 135 1.90 -2.85 -16.03
CA ALA A 135 1.19 -2.12 -14.99
C ALA A 135 2.11 -1.89 -13.79
N VAL A 136 1.99 -0.70 -13.21
CA VAL A 136 2.64 -0.31 -11.96
C VAL A 136 1.56 -0.16 -10.90
N ARG A 137 1.86 -0.61 -9.69
CA ARG A 137 0.99 -0.58 -8.53
C ARG A 137 1.68 0.16 -7.39
N PHE A 138 0.87 0.80 -6.59
CA PHE A 138 1.28 1.33 -5.31
C PHE A 138 0.29 0.88 -4.24
N ALA A 139 0.82 0.71 -3.04
CA ALA A 139 0.08 0.26 -1.89
C ALA A 139 0.03 1.37 -0.84
N ILE A 140 -1.15 1.62 -0.29
CA ILE A 140 -1.38 2.50 0.85
C ILE A 140 -1.96 1.63 1.96
N TYR A 141 -1.21 1.48 3.05
CA TYR A 141 -1.68 0.85 4.27
C TYR A 141 -2.31 1.91 5.14
N MET A 142 -3.61 1.76 5.40
CA MET A 142 -4.35 2.59 6.35
C MET A 142 -4.10 2.15 7.79
N ASP A 143 -4.26 3.06 8.74
CA ASP A 143 -4.31 2.72 10.17
C ASP A 143 -5.43 1.70 10.40
N LYS A 144 -5.07 0.52 10.93
CA LYS A 144 -6.02 -0.56 11.21
C LYS A 144 -7.19 -0.10 12.08
N LYS A 145 -6.98 0.90 12.94
CA LYS A 145 -8.01 1.47 13.82
C LYS A 145 -9.13 2.17 13.07
N ILE A 146 -8.88 2.66 11.86
CA ILE A 146 -9.88 3.41 11.09
C ILE A 146 -10.68 2.54 10.12
N VAL A 147 -10.20 1.33 9.79
CA VAL A 147 -10.74 0.47 8.71
C VAL A 147 -12.24 0.21 8.83
N ASN A 148 -12.69 -0.07 10.05
CA ASN A 148 -14.08 -0.42 10.35
C ASN A 148 -14.83 0.75 11.00
N THR A 149 -14.51 1.98 10.60
CA THR A 149 -15.10 3.22 11.12
C THR A 149 -15.53 4.15 10.00
N ALA A 150 -16.36 5.15 10.31
CA ALA A 150 -16.73 6.21 9.37
C ALA A 150 -15.51 6.96 8.79
N ALA A 151 -14.41 7.03 9.55
CA ALA A 151 -13.19 7.72 9.12
C ALA A 151 -12.55 7.08 7.88
N ARG A 152 -12.70 5.76 7.64
CA ARG A 152 -12.26 5.13 6.39
C ARG A 152 -12.97 5.74 5.18
N LYS A 153 -14.28 5.95 5.29
CA LYS A 153 -15.06 6.57 4.22
C LYS A 153 -14.56 7.99 3.97
N GLU A 154 -14.42 8.79 5.02
CA GLU A 154 -13.92 10.17 4.90
C GLU A 154 -12.54 10.23 4.24
N PHE A 155 -11.63 9.32 4.59
CA PHE A 155 -10.31 9.23 3.96
C PHE A 155 -10.39 8.86 2.47
N VAL A 156 -11.18 7.86 2.10
CA VAL A 156 -11.28 7.38 0.70
C VAL A 156 -11.96 8.40 -0.22
N PHE A 157 -12.90 9.20 0.30
CA PHE A 157 -13.64 10.20 -0.49
C PHE A 157 -13.00 11.60 -0.50
N LYS A 158 -11.94 11.81 0.29
CA LYS A 158 -11.17 13.05 0.31
C LYS A 158 -10.35 13.20 -0.96
#